data_AF-A0A2A2EDD6-F1
#
_entry.id   AF-A0A2A2EDD6-F1
#
_cell.length_a   1.000
_cell.length_b   1.000
_cell.length_c   1.000
_cell.angle_alpha   90.00
_cell.angle_beta   90.00
_cell.angle_gamma   90.00
#
_symmetry.space_group_name_H-M   'P 1'
#
loop_
_entity.id
_entity.type
_entity.pdbx_description
1 polymer ?
#
loop_
_entity_poly.entity_id
_entity_poly.type
_entity_poly.pdbx_seq_one_letter_code
_entity_poly.pdbx_strand_id
1 'polypeptide(L)'
;MRPILSTMALAILGIILMLLMVRPTASVWMICVGYIAYMIGFSMAYPNTMTAGMSVISPRMQPDGNAMFSTFQQLAGAVGTTVMSICLGVAQSGHSLEKDKTAFETATQHGGRAGMTVLLVVLVCAFLANVRAFAGRRTR
;
A
#
# COMPACT_ATOMS: atom_id res chain seq x y z
N MET A 1 -16.83 2.46 13.24
CA MET A 1 -16.51 1.46 12.18
C MET A 1 -16.68 2.00 10.76
N ARG A 2 -17.75 2.75 10.45
CA ARG A 2 -17.89 3.48 9.16
C ARG A 2 -16.70 4.37 8.74
N PRO A 3 -15.95 5.04 9.66
CA PRO A 3 -14.82 5.90 9.27
C PRO A 3 -13.61 5.16 8.70
N ILE A 4 -13.36 3.92 9.14
CA ILE A 4 -12.19 3.12 8.71
C ILE A 4 -12.37 2.65 7.27
N LEU A 5 -13.60 2.24 6.91
CA LEU A 5 -13.91 1.80 5.56
C LEU A 5 -13.84 2.98 4.56
N SER A 6 -14.30 4.17 4.95
CA SER A 6 -14.22 5.35 4.10
C SER A 6 -12.79 5.81 3.85
N THR A 7 -11.90 5.75 4.85
CA THR A 7 -10.50 6.14 4.68
C THR A 7 -9.71 5.13 3.87
N MET A 8 -10.01 3.83 3.99
CA MET A 8 -9.44 2.81 3.11
C MET A 8 -9.91 2.95 1.66
N ALA A 9 -11.18 3.30 1.43
CA ALA A 9 -11.68 3.60 0.09
C ALA A 9 -10.94 4.80 -0.53
N LEU A 10 -10.63 5.83 0.26
CA LEU A 10 -9.80 6.95 -0.18
C LEU A 10 -8.38 6.51 -0.55
N ALA A 11 -7.77 5.60 0.23
CA ALA A 11 -6.45 5.06 -0.08
C ALA A 11 -6.44 4.26 -1.41
N ILE A 12 -7.47 3.44 -1.64
CA ILE A 12 -7.67 2.70 -2.89
C ILE A 12 -7.84 3.67 -4.07
N LEU A 13 -8.66 4.71 -3.89
CA LEU A 13 -8.84 5.74 -4.91
C LEU A 13 -7.53 6.46 -5.26
N GLY A 14 -6.70 6.77 -4.27
CA GLY A 14 -5.38 7.37 -4.47
C GLY A 14 -4.46 6.51 -5.34
N ILE A 15 -4.38 5.20 -5.07
CA ILE A 15 -3.58 4.27 -5.89
C ILE A 15 -4.16 4.10 -7.30
N ILE A 16 -5.49 3.99 -7.44
CA ILE A 16 -6.13 3.91 -8.76
C ILE A 16 -5.81 5.17 -9.58
N LEU A 17 -5.89 6.35 -8.95
CA LEU A 17 -5.52 7.60 -9.61
C LEU A 17 -4.06 7.56 -10.08
N MET A 18 -3.12 7.13 -9.22
CA MET A 18 -1.71 7.00 -9.62
C MET A 18 -1.52 6.02 -10.78
N LEU A 19 -2.20 4.87 -10.79
CA LEU A 19 -2.12 3.88 -11.87
C LEU A 19 -2.66 4.41 -13.22
N LEU A 20 -3.74 5.19 -13.18
CA LEU A 20 -4.33 5.81 -14.38
C LEU A 20 -3.46 6.96 -14.92
N MET A 21 -2.76 7.65 -14.02
CA MET A 21 -1.93 8.82 -14.32
C MET A 21 -0.50 8.45 -14.69
N VAL A 22 0.01 7.26 -14.37
CA VAL A 22 1.33 6.82 -14.84
C VAL A 22 1.31 6.60 -16.36
N ARG A 23 1.89 7.57 -17.06
CA ARG A 23 2.04 7.68 -18.51
C ARG A 23 3.39 8.33 -18.85
N PRO A 24 3.93 8.15 -20.06
CA PRO A 24 5.20 8.77 -20.47
C PRO A 24 5.21 10.30 -20.37
N THR A 25 4.04 10.95 -20.48
CA THR A 25 3.87 12.40 -20.40
C THR A 25 3.32 12.89 -19.05
N ALA A 26 3.30 12.02 -18.03
CA ALA A 26 2.71 12.35 -16.75
C ALA A 26 3.57 13.36 -15.98
N SER A 27 2.95 14.45 -15.52
CA SER A 27 3.61 15.39 -14.61
C SER A 27 3.79 14.75 -13.24
N VAL A 28 4.94 15.00 -12.60
CA VAL A 28 5.26 14.57 -11.23
C VAL A 28 4.13 14.94 -10.26
N TRP A 29 3.53 16.13 -10.44
CA TRP A 29 2.43 16.60 -9.62
C TRP A 29 1.19 15.71 -9.65
N MET A 30 0.90 15.06 -10.78
CA MET A 30 -0.25 14.17 -10.90
C MET A 30 -0.09 12.91 -10.05
N ILE A 31 1.14 12.38 -9.96
CA ILE A 31 1.48 11.25 -9.10
C ILE A 31 1.48 11.70 -7.63
N CYS A 32 2.01 12.89 -7.32
CA CYS A 32 2.05 13.45 -5.98
C CYS A 32 0.66 13.59 -5.35
N VAL A 33 -0.34 14.09 -6.10
CA VAL A 33 -1.71 14.24 -5.58
C VAL A 33 -2.30 12.87 -5.20
N GLY A 34 -2.12 11.85 -6.05
CA GLY A 34 -2.57 10.49 -5.75
C GLY A 34 -1.86 9.88 -4.54
N TYR A 35 -0.54 10.14 -4.41
CA TYR A 35 0.25 9.69 -3.26
C TYR A 35 -0.18 10.35 -1.95
N ILE A 36 -0.50 11.66 -1.97
CA ILE A 36 -1.03 12.37 -0.80
C ILE A 36 -2.38 11.77 -0.39
N ALA A 37 -3.29 11.54 -1.33
CA ALA A 37 -4.57 10.91 -1.04
C ALA A 37 -4.40 9.50 -0.45
N TYR A 38 -3.48 8.71 -1.01
CA TYR A 38 -3.10 7.39 -0.48
C TYR A 38 -2.59 7.49 0.97
N MET A 39 -1.64 8.40 1.24
CA MET A 39 -1.03 8.56 2.56
C MET A 39 -2.01 9.05 3.62
N ILE A 40 -2.94 9.93 3.26
CA ILE A 40 -4.02 10.36 4.16
C ILE A 40 -4.90 9.16 4.52
N GLY A 41 -5.36 8.41 3.52
CA GLY A 41 -6.21 7.24 3.74
C GLY A 41 -5.53 6.18 4.60
N PHE A 42 -4.27 5.85 4.31
CA PHE A 42 -3.47 4.89 5.07
C PHE A 42 -3.22 5.35 6.51
N SER A 43 -2.77 6.60 6.70
CA SER A 43 -2.44 7.16 8.03
C SER A 43 -3.66 7.23 8.94
N MET A 44 -4.85 7.44 8.39
CA MET A 44 -6.09 7.42 9.17
C MET A 44 -6.59 5.99 9.43
N ALA A 45 -6.41 5.05 8.49
CA ALA A 45 -6.92 3.68 8.64
C ALA A 45 -6.05 2.82 9.59
N TYR A 46 -4.72 2.93 9.49
CA TYR A 46 -3.80 2.04 10.19
C TYR A 46 -3.90 2.09 11.71
N PRO A 47 -3.82 3.25 12.38
CA PRO A 47 -3.90 3.32 13.86
C PRO A 47 -5.25 2.85 14.39
N ASN A 48 -6.34 3.15 13.68
CA ASN A 48 -7.67 2.70 14.05
C ASN A 48 -7.82 1.17 13.96
N THR A 49 -7.21 0.57 12.94
CA THR A 49 -7.20 -0.90 12.76
C THR A 49 -6.35 -1.57 13.85
N MET A 50 -5.18 -1.00 14.16
CA MET A 50 -4.31 -1.48 15.24
C MET A 50 -5.03 -1.43 16.59
N THR A 51 -5.64 -0.29 16.95
CA THR A 51 -6.43 -0.14 18.19
C THR A 51 -7.57 -1.15 18.26
N ALA A 52 -8.29 -1.35 17.15
CA ALA A 52 -9.38 -2.34 17.09
C ALA A 52 -8.88 -3.80 17.19
N GLY A 53 -7.65 -4.10 16.80
CA GLY A 53 -6.99 -5.39 16.99
C GLY A 53 -6.47 -5.59 18.41
N MET A 54 -5.92 -4.54 19.03
CA MET A 54 -5.45 -4.57 20.41
C MET A 54 -6.59 -4.65 21.42
N SER A 55 -7.77 -4.13 21.09
CA SER A 55 -8.92 -4.12 22.00
C SER A 55 -9.47 -5.52 22.33
N VAL A 56 -9.07 -6.56 21.60
CA VAL A 56 -9.44 -7.96 21.91
C VAL A 56 -8.38 -8.70 22.74
N ILE A 57 -7.25 -8.06 23.01
CA ILE A 57 -6.14 -8.61 23.78
C ILE A 57 -6.28 -8.17 25.25
N SER A 58 -6.10 -9.11 26.19
CA SER A 58 -6.09 -8.82 27.62
C SER A 58 -5.07 -7.72 27.96
N PRO A 59 -5.36 -6.77 28.87
CA PRO A 59 -4.44 -5.69 29.24
C PRO A 59 -3.03 -6.17 29.60
N ARG A 60 -2.91 -7.35 30.23
CA ARG A 60 -1.63 -7.93 30.64
C ARG A 60 -0.75 -8.37 29.47
N MET A 61 -1.36 -8.69 28.33
CA MET A 61 -0.70 -9.16 27.10
C MET A 61 -0.57 -8.07 26.04
N GLN A 62 -1.03 -6.84 26.31
CA GLN A 62 -0.88 -5.73 25.37
C GLN A 62 0.59 -5.37 25.04
N PRO A 63 1.55 -5.41 25.99
CA PRO A 63 2.96 -5.18 25.64
C PRO A 63 3.46 -6.16 24.57
N ASP A 64 3.13 -7.44 24.71
CA ASP A 64 3.50 -8.49 23.74
C ASP A 64 2.79 -8.28 22.40
N GLY A 65 1.49 -7.95 22.42
CA GLY A 65 0.73 -7.63 21.21
C GLY A 65 1.33 -6.45 20.44
N ASN A 66 1.75 -5.40 21.14
CA ASN A 66 2.37 -4.23 20.53
C ASN A 66 3.76 -4.55 19.93
N ALA A 67 4.55 -5.39 20.62
CA ALA A 67 5.82 -5.89 20.10
C ALA A 67 5.60 -6.68 18.79
N MET A 68 4.60 -7.58 18.77
CA MET A 68 4.25 -8.33 17.56
C MET A 68 3.85 -7.42 16.40
N PHE A 69 2.99 -6.41 16.63
CA PHE A 69 2.63 -5.43 15.59
C PHE A 69 3.85 -4.72 15.02
N SER A 70 4.77 -4.29 15.89
CA SER A 70 6.00 -3.60 15.47
C SER A 70 6.93 -4.51 14.66
N THR A 71 7.07 -5.78 15.05
CA THR A 71 7.85 -6.77 14.30
C THR A 71 7.23 -7.07 12.94
N PHE A 72 5.92 -7.29 12.88
CA PHE A 72 5.22 -7.50 11.61
C PHE A 72 5.29 -6.28 10.70
N GLN A 73 5.23 -5.07 11.26
CA GLN A 73 5.38 -3.83 10.50
C GLN A 73 6.78 -3.73 9.86
N GLN A 74 7.84 -4.04 10.61
CA GLN A 74 9.21 -4.06 10.07
C GLN A 74 9.38 -5.12 8.97
N LEU A 75 8.88 -6.33 9.21
CA LEU A 75 8.89 -7.40 8.21
C LEU A 75 8.12 -7.01 6.95
N ALA A 76 6.91 -6.48 7.10
CA ALA A 76 6.08 -6.02 5.99
C ALA A 76 6.77 -4.90 5.20
N GLY A 77 7.50 -4.00 5.89
CA GLY A 77 8.34 -2.99 5.25
C GLY A 77 9.44 -3.60 4.38
N ALA A 78 10.19 -4.57 4.92
CA ALA A 78 11.26 -5.26 4.18
C ALA A 78 10.73 -6.08 2.99
N VAL A 79 9.59 -6.76 3.15
CA VAL A 79 8.94 -7.48 2.05
C VAL A 79 8.45 -6.50 0.98
N GLY A 80 7.84 -5.38 1.39
CA GLY A 80 7.34 -4.37 0.47
C GLY A 80 8.44 -3.75 -0.41
N THR A 81 9.59 -3.40 0.19
CA THR A 81 10.74 -2.89 -0.57
C THR A 81 11.29 -3.95 -1.51
N THR A 82 11.44 -5.20 -1.05
CA THR A 82 11.93 -6.31 -1.87
C THR A 82 11.05 -6.54 -3.10
N VAL A 83 9.73 -6.59 -2.91
CA VAL A 83 8.77 -6.76 -4.02
C VAL A 83 8.86 -5.60 -5.00
N MET A 84 8.95 -4.35 -4.52
CA MET A 84 9.11 -3.19 -5.39
C MET A 84 10.42 -3.24 -6.18
N SER A 85 11.52 -3.60 -5.54
CA SER A 85 12.82 -3.78 -6.19
C SER A 85 12.80 -4.86 -7.24
N ILE A 86 12.10 -5.98 -7.02
CA ILE A 86 11.94 -7.04 -8.02
C ILE A 86 11.12 -6.53 -9.21
N CYS A 87 9.98 -5.89 -8.97
CA CYS A 87 9.14 -5.32 -10.05
C CYS A 87 9.94 -4.35 -10.93
N LEU A 88 10.75 -3.50 -10.31
CA LEU A 88 11.60 -2.55 -11.02
C LEU A 88 12.76 -3.23 -11.74
N GLY A 89 13.49 -4.11 -11.05
CA GLY A 89 14.67 -4.79 -11.57
C GLY A 89 14.36 -5.72 -12.74
N VAL A 90 13.24 -6.45 -12.68
CA VAL A 90 12.77 -7.26 -13.81
C VAL A 90 12.41 -6.37 -15.00
N ALA A 91 11.70 -5.27 -14.78
CA ALA A 91 11.30 -4.37 -15.86
C ALA A 91 12.52 -3.69 -16.51
N GLN A 92 13.51 -3.28 -15.72
CA GLN A 92 14.75 -2.66 -16.18
C GLN A 92 15.78 -3.66 -16.72
N SER A 93 15.53 -4.97 -16.63
CA SER A 93 16.47 -5.98 -17.11
C SER A 93 16.78 -5.78 -18.59
N GLY A 94 18.07 -5.82 -18.94
CA GLY A 94 18.55 -5.58 -20.32
C GLY A 94 18.52 -4.12 -20.78
N HIS A 95 18.03 -3.18 -19.97
CA HIS A 95 18.02 -1.75 -20.26
C HIS A 95 19.06 -1.03 -19.41
N SER A 96 19.69 0.01 -19.96
CA SER A 96 20.70 0.78 -19.23
C SER A 96 20.66 2.23 -19.66
N LEU A 97 20.83 3.13 -18.69
CA LEU A 97 20.85 4.58 -18.92
C LEU A 97 21.92 5.02 -19.93
N GLU A 98 23.05 4.31 -19.97
CA GLU A 98 24.17 4.61 -20.88
C GLU A 98 23.92 4.19 -22.33
N LYS A 99 23.09 3.16 -22.56
CA LYS A 99 22.80 2.63 -23.91
C LYS A 99 21.57 3.29 -24.52
N ASP A 100 20.49 3.35 -23.76
CA ASP A 100 19.23 3.92 -24.22
C ASP A 100 18.42 4.43 -23.03
N LYS A 101 18.51 5.76 -22.82
CA LYS A 101 17.78 6.46 -21.78
C LYS A 101 16.26 6.33 -21.95
N THR A 102 15.76 6.40 -23.18
CA THR A 102 14.31 6.38 -23.45
C THR A 102 13.69 5.01 -23.20
N ALA A 103 14.42 3.94 -23.57
CA ALA A 103 14.01 2.58 -23.27
C ALA A 103 14.07 2.29 -21.76
N PHE A 104 15.10 2.76 -21.05
CA PHE A 104 15.21 2.62 -19.59
C PHE A 104 14.10 3.38 -18.84
N GLU A 105 13.75 4.59 -19.30
CA GLU A 105 12.62 5.35 -18.76
C GLU A 105 11.30 4.57 -18.93
N THR A 106 11.05 4.05 -20.13
CA THR A 106 9.83 3.27 -20.42
C THR A 106 9.76 1.98 -19.60
N ALA A 107 10.88 1.27 -19.47
CA ALA A 107 11.03 0.09 -18.63
C ALA A 107 10.75 0.40 -17.14
N THR A 108 11.30 1.50 -16.63
CA THR A 108 11.07 1.98 -15.27
C THR A 108 9.60 2.31 -15.02
N GLN A 109 8.94 2.94 -15.99
CA GLN A 109 7.50 3.19 -15.91
C GLN A 109 6.71 1.88 -15.83
N HIS A 110 7.07 0.87 -16.63
CA HIS A 110 6.41 -0.43 -16.59
C HIS A 110 6.60 -1.14 -15.24
N GLY A 111 7.81 -1.14 -14.70
CA GLY A 111 8.12 -1.69 -13.38
C GLY A 111 7.38 -0.95 -12.26
N GLY A 112 7.30 0.38 -12.35
CA GLY A 112 6.52 1.20 -11.42
C GLY A 112 5.02 0.89 -11.44
N ARG A 113 4.44 0.67 -12.64
CA ARG A 113 3.04 0.23 -12.79
C ARG A 113 2.81 -1.15 -12.18
N ALA A 114 3.72 -2.10 -12.41
CA ALA A 114 3.65 -3.42 -11.80
C ALA A 114 3.70 -3.32 -10.26
N GLY A 115 4.63 -2.55 -9.72
CA GLY A 115 4.75 -2.32 -8.27
C GLY A 115 3.50 -1.70 -7.64
N MET A 116 2.94 -0.66 -8.25
CA MET A 116 1.69 -0.06 -7.78
C MET A 116 0.48 -1.00 -7.92
N THR A 117 0.46 -1.87 -8.93
CA THR A 117 -0.59 -2.89 -9.09
C THR A 117 -0.53 -3.92 -7.96
N VAL A 118 0.67 -4.37 -7.59
CA VAL A 118 0.85 -5.26 -6.43
C VAL A 118 0.38 -4.56 -5.15
N LEU A 119 0.75 -3.30 -4.96
CA LEU A 119 0.28 -2.51 -3.81
C LEU A 119 -1.25 -2.39 -3.78
N LEU A 120 -1.89 -2.16 -4.93
CA LEU A 120 -3.35 -2.11 -5.04
C LEU A 120 -3.99 -3.44 -4.61
N VAL A 121 -3.46 -4.58 -5.06
CA VAL A 121 -3.95 -5.91 -4.69
C VAL A 121 -3.85 -6.12 -3.18
N VAL A 122 -2.70 -5.78 -2.57
CA VAL A 122 -2.52 -5.87 -1.12
C VAL A 122 -3.52 -5.00 -0.37
N LEU A 123 -3.75 -3.76 -0.85
CA LEU A 123 -4.68 -2.83 -0.21
C LEU A 123 -6.14 -3.30 -0.32
N VAL A 124 -6.55 -3.87 -1.47
CA VAL A 124 -7.87 -4.48 -1.66
C VAL A 124 -8.05 -5.68 -0.73
N CYS A 125 -7.05 -6.56 -0.63
CA CYS A 125 -7.08 -7.68 0.32
C CYS A 125 -7.23 -7.19 1.76
N ALA A 126 -6.49 -6.14 2.16
CA ALA A 126 -6.60 -5.53 3.49
C ALA A 126 -7.99 -4.91 3.73
N PHE A 127 -8.57 -4.26 2.72
CA PHE A 127 -9.92 -3.71 2.80
C PHE A 127 -10.98 -4.81 2.99
N LEU A 128 -10.91 -5.89 2.21
CA LEU A 128 -11.82 -7.04 2.33
C LEU A 128 -11.69 -7.73 3.69
N ALA A 129 -10.47 -7.90 4.20
CA ALA A 129 -10.23 -8.44 5.54
C ALA A 129 -10.86 -7.57 6.63
N ASN A 130 -10.73 -6.24 6.52
CA ASN A 130 -11.38 -5.30 7.43
C ASN A 130 -12.91 -5.38 7.34
N VAL A 131 -13.48 -5.41 6.12
CA VAL A 131 -14.93 -5.58 5.92
C VAL A 131 -15.43 -6.86 6.59
N ARG A 132 -14.75 -8.00 6.39
CA ARG A 132 -15.10 -9.28 7.02
C ARG A 132 -15.02 -9.22 8.54
N ALA A 133 -13.94 -8.65 9.08
CA ALA A 133 -13.76 -8.51 10.52
C ALA A 133 -14.86 -7.65 11.17
N PHE A 134 -15.27 -6.56 10.51
CA PHE A 134 -16.33 -5.69 11.00
C PHE A 134 -17.73 -6.27 10.80
N ALA A 135 -17.97 -7.03 9.72
CA ALA A 135 -19.23 -7.74 9.53
C ALA A 135 -19.46 -8.79 10.62
N GLY A 136 -18.43 -9.57 10.97
CA GLY A 136 -18.52 -10.58 12.04
C GLY A 136 -18.72 -10.02 13.45
N ARG A 137 -18.31 -8.76 13.69
CA ARG A 137 -18.57 -8.05 14.96
C ARG A 137 -19.99 -7.49 15.08
N ARG A 138 -20.77 -7.45 13.99
CA ARG A 138 -22.15 -6.94 13.98
C ARG A 138 -23.19 -8.02 14.32
N THR A 139 -22.77 -9.28 14.28
CA THR A 139 -23.58 -10.48 14.56
C THR A 139 -23.38 -11.04 15.97
N ARG A 140 -22.55 -10.40 16.80
CA ARG A 140 -22.42 -10.65 18.24
C ARG A 140 -22.80 -9.39 18.99
#